data_AF-A0A950SHU4-F1
#
_entry.id   AF-A0A950SHU4-F1
#
_cell.length_a   1.000
_cell.length_b   1.000
_cell.length_c   1.000
_cell.angle_alpha   90.00
_cell.angle_beta   90.00
_cell.angle_gamma   90.00
#
_symmetry.space_group_name_H-M   'P 1'
#
loop_
_entity.id
_entity.type
_entity.pdbx_description
1 polymer ?
#
loop_
_entity_poly.entity_id
_entity_poly.type
_entity_poly.pdbx_seq_one_letter_code
_entity_poly.pdbx_strand_id
1 'polypeptide(L)' 'MAALDGRASAAEAIAAFARRLGAPLALREIGLPENDLERAIDLVDATLSQLPEPVSRSDTAALLRSAFVGAAPIAEVTVR' A
#
# COMPACT_ATOMS: atom_id res chain seq x y z
N MET A 1 -24.72 4.08 -4.58
CA MET A 1 -23.79 3.61 -3.53
C MET A 1 -23.54 2.14 -3.79
N ALA A 2 -22.36 1.77 -4.30
CA ALA A 2 -21.97 0.38 -4.52
C ALA A 2 -20.78 0.13 -3.58
N ALA A 3 -21.09 -0.26 -2.34
CA ALA A 3 -20.10 -0.53 -1.32
C ALA A 3 -20.15 -2.04 -1.03
N LEU A 4 -19.04 -2.71 -1.31
CA LEU A 4 -18.67 -4.01 -0.73
C LEU A 4 -19.55 -5.20 -1.13
N ASP A 5 -19.70 -5.45 -2.44
CA ASP A 5 -20.02 -6.81 -2.88
C ASP A 5 -18.81 -7.69 -2.55
N GLY A 6 -18.98 -8.69 -1.69
CA GLY A 6 -17.94 -9.55 -1.08
C GLY A 6 -17.10 -10.42 -2.03
N ARG A 7 -16.83 -9.95 -3.25
CA ARG A 7 -15.87 -10.49 -4.21
C ARG A 7 -14.58 -9.66 -4.30
N ALA A 8 -14.60 -8.41 -3.84
CA ALA A 8 -13.43 -7.55 -3.77
C ALA A 8 -13.07 -7.28 -2.30
N SER A 9 -11.78 -7.39 -1.99
CA SER A 9 -11.24 -6.94 -0.71
C SER A 9 -11.55 -5.45 -0.51
N ALA A 10 -11.63 -5.01 0.75
CA ALA A 10 -11.82 -3.59 1.07
C ALA A 10 -10.73 -2.72 0.40
N ALA A 11 -9.51 -3.24 0.30
CA ALA A 11 -8.39 -2.58 -0.37
C ALA A 11 -8.65 -2.36 -1.87
N GLU A 12 -9.14 -3.38 -2.59
CA GLU A 12 -9.49 -3.26 -4.01
C GLU A 12 -10.65 -2.28 -4.24
N ALA A 13 -11.65 -2.29 -3.35
CA ALA A 13 -12.78 -1.35 -3.43
C ALA A 13 -12.31 0.10 -3.25
N ILE A 14 -11.41 0.36 -2.30
CA ILE A 14 -10.82 1.69 -2.08
C ILE A 14 -9.97 2.11 -3.29
N ALA A 15 -9.14 1.22 -3.84
CA ALA A 15 -8.32 1.51 -5.01
C ALA A 15 -9.19 1.83 -6.25
N ALA A 16 -10.27 1.07 -6.46
CA ALA A 16 -11.22 1.32 -7.54
C ALA A 16 -11.94 2.67 -7.37
N PHE A 17 -12.27 3.04 -6.13
CA PHE A 17 -12.89 4.33 -5.82
C PHE A 17 -11.92 5.50 -6.04
N ALA A 18 -10.69 5.40 -5.56
CA ALA A 18 -9.64 6.40 -5.77
C ALA A 18 -9.41 6.66 -7.26
N ARG A 19 -9.35 5.59 -8.07
CA ARG A 19 -9.26 5.68 -9.54
C ARG A 19 -10.43 6.45 -10.14
N ARG A 20 -11.65 6.22 -9.64
CA ARG A 20 -12.86 6.88 -10.15
C ARG A 20 -12.92 8.37 -9.79
N LEU A 21 -12.24 8.78 -8.73
CA LEU A 21 -12.08 10.18 -8.33
C LEU A 21 -10.93 10.89 -9.05
N GLY A 22 -10.15 10.18 -9.88
CA GLY A 22 -8.95 10.74 -10.51
C GLY A 22 -7.81 11.00 -9.52
N ALA A 23 -7.81 10.33 -8.36
CA ALA A 23 -6.72 10.41 -7.42
C ALA A 23 -5.49 9.64 -7.96
N PRO A 24 -4.26 10.10 -7.66
CA PRO A 24 -3.05 9.36 -8.00
C PRO A 24 -3.04 8.01 -7.28
N LEU A 25 -2.62 6.97 -8.00
CA LEU A 25 -2.59 5.59 -7.49
C LEU A 25 -1.17 5.13 -7.21
N ALA A 26 -0.17 5.85 -7.71
CA ALA A 26 1.24 5.51 -7.56
C ALA A 26 2.00 6.59 -6.78
N LEU A 27 2.91 6.18 -5.87
CA LEU A 27 3.72 7.15 -5.12
C LEU A 27 4.63 7.99 -6.03
N ARG A 28 5.05 7.44 -7.18
CA ARG A 28 5.79 8.20 -8.19
C ARG A 28 4.98 9.35 -8.81
N GLU A 29 3.65 9.22 -8.88
CA GLU A 29 2.77 10.26 -9.45
C GLU A 29 2.63 11.47 -8.53
N ILE A 30 2.89 11.29 -7.23
CA ILE A 30 2.92 12.36 -6.24
C ILE A 30 4.35 12.88 -5.95
N GLY A 31 5.34 12.42 -6.72
CA GLY A 31 6.71 12.94 -6.66
C GLY A 31 7.69 12.16 -5.79
N LEU A 32 7.37 10.93 -5.35
CA LEU A 32 8.35 10.08 -4.68
C LEU A 32 9.39 9.60 -5.71
N PRO A 33 10.70 9.88 -5.54
CA PRO A 33 11.72 9.34 -6.43
C PRO A 33 12.05 7.90 -6.03
N GLU A 34 12.37 7.06 -7.03
CA GLU A 34 12.69 5.64 -6.79
C GLU A 34 13.90 5.44 -5.87
N ASN A 35 14.87 6.36 -5.93
CA ASN A 35 16.05 6.35 -5.08
C ASN A 35 15.73 6.58 -3.58
N ASP A 36 14.58 7.17 -3.27
CA ASP A 36 14.12 7.34 -1.88
C ASP A 36 13.22 6.21 -1.41
N LEU A 37 12.90 5.23 -2.26
CA LEU A 37 11.98 4.14 -1.91
C LEU A 37 12.51 3.29 -0.74
N GLU A 38 13.79 2.95 -0.74
CA GLU A 38 14.41 2.19 0.36
C GLU A 38 14.40 3.00 1.68
N ARG A 39 14.66 4.31 1.61
CA ARG A 39 14.54 5.19 2.78
C ARG A 39 13.10 5.24 3.30
N ALA A 40 12.11 5.31 2.41
CA ALA A 40 10.70 5.28 2.78
C ALA A 40 10.32 3.95 3.44
N ILE A 41 10.85 2.83 2.96
CA ILE A 41 10.66 1.50 3.57
C ILE A 41 11.17 1.48 5.01
N ASP A 42 12.38 1.97 5.26
CA ASP A 42 12.95 1.99 6.61
C ASP A 42 12.14 2.89 7.57
N LEU A 43 11.64 4.04 7.10
CA LEU A 43 10.81 4.94 7.89
C LEU A 43 9.46 4.29 8.28
N VAL A 44 8.82 3.61 7.33
CA VAL A 44 7.53 2.96 7.57
C VAL A 44 7.72 1.71 8.43
N ASP A 45 8.78 0.94 8.23
CA ASP A 45 9.11 -0.25 9.02
C ASP A 45 9.35 0.09 10.50
N ALA A 46 10.05 1.19 10.77
CA ALA A 46 10.23 1.71 12.13
C ALA A 46 8.89 2.02 12.82
N THR A 47 7.86 2.40 12.06
CA THR A 47 6.51 2.67 12.58
C THR A 47 5.69 1.39 12.74
N LEU A 48 5.67 0.53 11.72
CA LEU A 48 4.85 -0.69 11.69
C LEU A 48 5.35 -1.78 12.65
N SER A 49 6.64 -1.81 12.92
CA SER A 49 7.23 -2.72 13.92
C SER A 49 6.74 -2.44 15.36
N GLN A 50 6.18 -1.26 15.63
CA GLN A 50 5.65 -0.87 16.93
C GLN A 50 4.15 -1.20 17.09
N LEU A 51 3.50 -1.72 16.06
CA LEU A 51 2.09 -2.10 16.14
C LEU A 51 1.93 -3.32 17.07
N PRO A 52 0.76 -3.47 17.74
CA PRO A 52 0.47 -4.63 18.59
C PRO A 52 0.64 -5.98 17.86
N GLU A 53 0.42 -5.97 16.54
CA GLU A 53 0.69 -7.08 15.64
C GLU A 53 1.75 -6.59 14.62
N PRO A 54 3.04 -6.91 14.84
CA PRO A 54 4.12 -6.33 14.07
C PRO A 54 4.15 -6.87 12.64
N VAL A 55 4.32 -5.96 11.68
CA VAL A 55 4.46 -6.31 10.26
C VAL A 55 5.93 -6.60 9.96
N SER A 56 6.19 -7.60 9.12
CA SER A 56 7.55 -7.92 8.66
C SER A 56 8.10 -6.83 7.72
N ARG A 57 9.39 -6.50 7.84
CA ARG A 57 10.08 -5.59 6.90
C ARG A 57 9.94 -6.01 5.44
N SER A 58 9.91 -7.32 5.17
CA SER A 58 9.64 -7.87 3.83
C SER A 58 8.30 -7.41 3.25
N ASP A 59 7.29 -7.35 4.11
CA ASP A 59 5.90 -7.10 3.74
C ASP A 59 5.69 -5.59 3.62
N THR A 60 6.30 -4.81 4.50
CA THR A 60 6.43 -3.35 4.36
C THR A 60 7.08 -2.98 3.03
N ALA A 61 8.18 -3.66 2.67
CA ALA A 61 8.87 -3.44 1.40
C ALA A 61 8.01 -3.84 0.19
N ALA A 62 7.35 -4.98 0.24
CA ALA A 62 6.44 -5.44 -0.82
C ALA A 62 5.26 -4.49 -1.01
N LEU A 63 4.68 -3.99 0.08
CA LEU A 63 3.59 -3.01 0.07
C LEU A 63 4.03 -1.70 -0.58
N LEU A 64 5.15 -1.13 -0.13
CA LEU A 64 5.63 0.15 -0.65
C LEU A 64 6.10 0.07 -2.09
N ARG A 65 6.73 -1.03 -2.51
CA ARG A 65 7.09 -1.25 -3.92
C ARG A 65 5.86 -1.37 -4.82
N SER A 66 4.81 -2.05 -4.35
CA SER A 66 3.54 -2.14 -5.08
C SER A 66 2.85 -0.78 -5.20
N ALA A 67 2.82 -0.01 -4.10
CA ALA A 67 2.29 1.35 -4.09
C ALA A 67 3.12 2.33 -4.93
N PHE A 68 4.44 2.12 -5.03
CA PHE A 68 5.31 2.97 -5.85
C PHE A 68 4.94 2.94 -7.33
N VAL A 69 4.61 1.76 -7.85
CA VAL A 69 4.23 1.58 -9.25
C VAL A 69 2.73 1.74 -9.54
N GLY A 70 1.91 1.82 -8.49
CA GLY A 70 0.45 1.84 -8.58
C GLY A 70 -0.15 0.47 -8.93
N ALA A 71 0.50 -0.62 -8.49
CA ALA A 71 -0.01 -1.97 -8.68
C ALA A 71 -1.29 -2.21 -7.86
N ALA A 72 -2.01 -3.28 -8.18
CA ALA A 72 -3.17 -3.70 -7.41
C ALA A 72 -2.78 -3.93 -5.93
N PRO A 73 -3.68 -3.64 -4.98
CA PRO A 73 -3.40 -3.87 -3.55
C PRO A 73 -3.03 -5.33 -3.31
N ILE A 74 -1.99 -5.57 -2.51
CA ILE A 74 -1.66 -6.92 -2.05
C ILE A 74 -2.75 -7.37 -1.06
N ALA A 75 -3.36 -8.53 -1.33
CA ALA A 75 -4.51 -9.01 -0.56
C ALA A 75 -4.13 -9.54 0.83
N GLU A 76 -2.86 -9.93 1.02
CA GLU A 76 -2.36 -10.51 2.26
C GLU A 76 -1.06 -9.81 2.67
N VAL A 77 -1.11 -9.11 3.80
CA VAL A 77 0.08 -8.74 4.57
C VAL A 77 0.22 -9.83 5.62
N THR A 78 1.35 -10.56 5.61
CA THR A 78 1.57 -11.63 6.59
C THR A 78 1.98 -10.98 7.90
N VAL A 79 1.04 -10.97 8.85
CA VAL A 79 1.33 -10.50 10.19
C VAL A 79 2.09 -11.58 10.96
N ARG A 80 3.07 -11.18 11.76
CA ARG A 80 3.93 -12.09 12.54
C ARG A 80 3.36 -12.43 13.90
#